data_AF-A0A2R4C674-F1
#
_entry.id   AF-A0A2R4C674-F1
#
_cell.length_a   1.000
_cell.length_b   1.000
_cell.length_c   1.000
_cell.angle_alpha   90.00
_cell.angle_beta   90.00
_cell.angle_gamma   90.00
#
_symmetry.space_group_name_H-M   'P 1'
#
loop_
_entity.id
_entity.type
_entity.pdbx_description
1 polymer ?
#
loop_
_entity_poly.entity_id
_entity_poly.type
_entity_poly.pdbx_seq_one_letter_code
_entity_poly.pdbx_strand_id
1 'polypeptide(L)'
;MVKLRMGGISLPSRVLGDRAAPRFGELRILDTDDQGLRRPVKLARLMEHGSPVIRETLLEPRILWCGDGRFTLTGFERIRNRNGEIVEYAQSWLCEIDFSPPPEPPRDTLRAAPYKDR
;
A
#
# COMPACT_ATOMS: atom_id res chain seq x y z
N MET A 1 -3.07 -2.87 -6.45
CA MET A 1 -1.62 -2.64 -6.66
C MET A 1 -1.05 -3.85 -7.39
N VAL A 2 -0.13 -3.65 -8.33
CA VAL A 2 0.57 -4.75 -9.04
C VAL A 2 2.07 -4.66 -8.77
N LYS A 3 2.70 -5.74 -8.30
CA LYS A 3 4.16 -5.84 -8.16
C LYS A 3 4.81 -5.92 -9.54
N LEU A 4 5.87 -5.15 -9.74
CA LEU A 4 6.62 -5.06 -11.01
C LEU A 4 7.93 -5.84 -10.97
N ARG A 5 8.34 -6.32 -9.79
CA ARG A 5 9.56 -7.11 -9.61
C ARG A 5 9.26 -8.32 -8.73
N MET A 6 10.07 -9.35 -8.85
CA MET A 6 10.03 -10.52 -7.96
C MET A 6 11.46 -10.92 -7.62
N GLY A 7 11.83 -10.84 -6.33
CA GLY A 7 13.21 -11.09 -5.91
C GLY A 7 14.22 -10.19 -6.63
N GLY A 8 13.86 -8.92 -6.86
CA GLY A 8 14.72 -7.93 -7.52
C GLY A 8 14.64 -7.94 -9.06
N ILE A 9 14.09 -8.99 -9.67
CA ILE A 9 14.01 -9.15 -11.12
C ILE A 9 12.76 -8.46 -11.67
N SER A 10 12.91 -7.58 -12.66
CA SER A 10 11.78 -6.92 -13.33
C SER A 10 10.89 -7.93 -14.06
N LEU A 11 9.58 -7.79 -13.86
CA LEU A 11 8.56 -8.60 -14.53
C LEU A 11 8.23 -8.03 -15.92
N PRO A 12 8.01 -8.88 -16.94
CA PRO A 12 7.64 -8.43 -18.28
C PRO A 12 6.33 -7.63 -18.31
N SER A 13 6.27 -6.55 -19.11
CA SER A 13 5.11 -5.66 -19.19
C SER A 13 3.79 -6.34 -19.54
N ARG A 14 3.83 -7.45 -20.28
CA ARG A 14 2.65 -8.26 -20.63
C ARG A 14 1.94 -8.89 -19.43
N VAL A 15 2.65 -9.11 -18.32
CA VAL A 15 2.08 -9.62 -17.06
C VAL A 15 1.33 -8.51 -16.31
N LEU A 16 1.62 -7.25 -16.62
CA LEU A 16 1.04 -6.06 -15.98
C LEU A 16 -0.23 -5.56 -16.67
N GLY A 17 -0.43 -5.94 -17.94
CA GLY A 17 -1.58 -5.54 -18.76
C GLY A 17 -2.86 -6.31 -18.46
N ASP A 18 -2.80 -7.32 -17.58
CA ASP A 18 -3.98 -8.06 -17.17
C ASP A 18 -4.82 -7.18 -16.23
N ARG A 19 -5.82 -6.51 -16.81
CA ARG A 19 -6.79 -5.68 -16.08
C ARG A 19 -7.62 -6.48 -15.07
N ALA A 20 -7.51 -7.81 -15.07
CA ALA A 20 -8.08 -8.70 -14.07
C ALA A 20 -7.22 -8.82 -12.80
N ALA A 21 -5.99 -8.28 -12.78
CA ALA A 21 -5.17 -8.25 -11.58
C ALA A 21 -5.91 -7.49 -10.48
N PRO A 22 -6.27 -8.17 -9.38
CA PRO A 22 -7.26 -7.62 -8.48
C PRO A 22 -6.71 -6.41 -7.71
N ARG A 23 -7.56 -5.39 -7.64
CA ARG A 23 -7.28 -4.08 -7.04
C ARG A 23 -7.46 -4.15 -5.53
N PHE A 24 -6.56 -4.84 -4.85
CA PHE A 24 -6.71 -5.01 -3.41
C PHE A 24 -5.94 -3.97 -2.64
N GLY A 25 -6.65 -3.27 -1.76
CA GLY A 25 -6.09 -2.67 -0.55
C GLY A 25 -6.04 -1.15 -0.51
N GLU A 26 -5.92 -0.64 0.71
CA GLU A 26 -5.61 0.77 0.97
C GLU A 26 -4.09 0.94 1.01
N LEU A 27 -3.58 1.89 0.22
CA LEU A 27 -2.17 2.26 0.29
C LEU A 27 -1.98 3.32 1.38
N ARG A 28 -1.12 3.05 2.36
CA ARG A 28 -0.76 4.01 3.41
C ARG A 28 0.72 4.35 3.33
N ILE A 29 1.04 5.63 3.31
CA ILE A 29 2.40 6.14 3.40
C ILE A 29 2.60 6.71 4.81
N LEU A 30 3.65 6.28 5.50
CA LEU A 30 3.98 6.76 6.85
C LEU A 30 5.49 6.98 6.98
N ASP A 31 5.86 7.84 7.92
CA ASP A 31 7.24 7.97 8.41
C ASP A 31 7.42 7.02 9.61
N THR A 32 8.54 6.31 9.68
CA THR A 32 8.91 5.40 10.77
C THR A 32 10.36 5.61 11.16
N ASP A 33 10.71 5.28 12.40
CA ASP A 33 12.08 5.06 12.85
C ASP A 33 12.48 3.59 12.58
N ASP A 34 13.21 3.32 11.49
CA ASP A 34 13.68 1.94 11.26
C ASP A 34 14.71 1.58 12.35
N GLN A 35 14.46 0.47 13.06
CA GLN A 35 15.17 -0.02 14.26
C GLN A 35 16.63 -0.47 13.99
N GLY A 36 17.24 0.01 12.90
CA GLY A 36 18.64 -0.23 12.55
C GLY A 36 19.33 0.98 11.91
N LEU A 37 18.59 1.92 11.32
CA LEU A 37 19.16 3.02 10.53
C LEU A 37 19.24 4.35 11.29
N ARG A 38 18.67 4.42 12.51
CA ARG A 38 18.68 5.60 13.40
C ARG A 38 18.28 6.90 12.69
N ARG A 39 17.38 6.81 11.70
CA ARG A 39 16.82 7.94 10.96
C ARG A 39 15.35 7.71 10.66
N PRO A 40 14.52 8.76 10.55
CA PRO A 40 13.20 8.66 9.96
C PRO A 40 13.31 8.16 8.52
N VAL A 41 12.52 7.15 8.17
CA VAL A 41 12.38 6.63 6.82
C VAL A 41 10.91 6.54 6.44
N LYS A 42 10.61 6.65 5.15
CA LYS A 42 9.26 6.44 4.63
C LYS A 42 8.99 4.95 4.43
N LEU A 43 7.76 4.54 4.69
CA LEU A 43 7.23 3.23 4.34
C LEU A 43 5.96 3.40 3.53
N ALA A 44 5.78 2.53 2.52
CA ALA A 44 4.49 2.30 1.91
C ALA A 44 3.97 0.94 2.36
N ARG A 45 2.74 0.90 2.88
CA ARG A 45 2.06 -0.33 3.27
C ARG A 45 0.82 -0.51 2.41
N LEU A 46 0.69 -1.69 1.83
CA LEU A 46 -0.57 -2.14 1.26
C LEU A 46 -1.36 -2.84 2.36
N MET A 47 -2.47 -2.25 2.75
CA MET A 47 -3.39 -2.81 3.73
C MET A 47 -4.43 -3.69 3.05
N GLU A 48 -4.94 -4.70 3.72
CA GLU A 48 -6.18 -5.34 3.31
C GLU A 48 -7.37 -4.36 3.44
N HIS A 49 -8.31 -4.40 2.50
CA HIS A 49 -9.40 -3.43 2.45
C HIS A 49 -10.29 -3.55 3.71
N GLY A 50 -10.52 -2.42 4.40
CA GLY A 50 -11.30 -2.40 5.64
C GLY A 50 -10.64 -3.12 6.83
N SER A 51 -9.35 -3.46 6.75
CA SER A 51 -8.65 -4.24 7.78
C SER A 51 -7.29 -3.61 8.14
N PRO A 52 -6.83 -3.73 9.41
CA PRO A 52 -5.50 -3.31 9.81
C PRO A 52 -4.39 -4.27 9.33
N VAL A 53 -4.73 -5.38 8.66
CA VAL A 53 -3.75 -6.36 8.18
C VAL A 53 -2.89 -5.78 7.07
N ILE A 54 -1.57 -5.85 7.26
CA ILE A 54 -0.57 -5.42 6.27
C ILE A 54 -0.30 -6.59 5.33
N ARG A 55 -0.57 -6.41 4.03
CA ARG A 55 -0.30 -7.40 2.99
C ARG A 55 1.11 -7.30 2.46
N GLU A 56 1.57 -6.08 2.19
CA GLU A 56 2.88 -5.82 1.62
C GLU A 56 3.49 -4.54 2.20
N THR A 57 4.81 -4.49 2.30
CA THR A 57 5.55 -3.30 2.73
C THR A 57 6.67 -2.98 1.73
N LEU A 58 6.77 -1.72 1.34
CA LEU A 58 7.86 -1.16 0.55
C LEU A 58 8.63 -0.17 1.43
N LEU A 59 9.91 -0.45 1.63
CA LEU A 59 10.85 0.39 2.35
C LEU A 59 11.36 1.51 1.43
N GLU A 60 11.52 2.70 2.00
CA GLU A 60 12.02 3.90 1.30
C GLU A 60 11.34 4.16 -0.05
N PRO A 61 9.99 4.20 -0.10
CA PRO A 61 9.26 4.34 -1.34
C PRO A 61 9.54 5.71 -1.98
N ARG A 62 9.74 5.72 -3.28
CA ARG A 62 9.84 6.91 -4.13
C ARG A 62 8.90 6.77 -5.32
N ILE A 63 8.35 7.89 -5.78
CA ILE A 63 7.61 7.92 -7.03
C ILE A 63 8.61 7.88 -8.19
N LEU A 64 8.49 6.86 -9.05
CA LEU A 64 9.30 6.73 -10.26
C LEU A 64 8.61 7.37 -11.47
N TRP A 65 7.28 7.25 -11.54
CA TRP A 65 6.45 7.78 -12.63
C TRP A 65 5.03 8.02 -12.12
N CYS A 66 4.33 8.99 -12.71
CA CYS A 66 2.91 9.28 -12.46
C CYS A 66 2.25 9.80 -13.74
N GLY A 67 1.04 9.33 -14.03
CA GLY A 67 0.23 9.74 -15.19
C GLY A 67 -1.09 8.98 -15.24
N ASP A 68 -2.13 9.59 -15.80
CA ASP A 68 -3.46 8.97 -16.03
C ASP A 68 -4.05 8.26 -14.80
N GLY A 69 -3.98 8.89 -13.63
CA GLY A 69 -4.50 8.31 -12.38
C GLY A 69 -3.70 7.11 -11.86
N ARG A 70 -2.51 6.86 -12.43
CA ARG A 70 -1.60 5.79 -12.03
C ARG A 70 -0.25 6.36 -11.63
N PHE A 71 0.44 5.62 -10.79
CA PHE A 71 1.81 5.95 -10.40
C PHE A 71 2.58 4.68 -10.06
N THR A 72 3.90 4.75 -10.23
CA THR A 72 4.81 3.68 -9.82
C THR A 72 5.56 4.11 -8.57
N LEU A 73 5.41 3.35 -7.48
CA LEU A 73 6.31 3.42 -6.34
C LEU A 73 7.48 2.47 -6.55
N THR A 74 8.67 2.88 -6.16
CA THR A 74 9.86 2.02 -6.15
C THR A 74 10.60 2.14 -4.82
N GLY A 75 11.18 1.06 -4.37
CA GLY A 75 11.88 0.97 -3.09
C GLY A 75 12.39 -0.44 -2.88
N PHE A 76 12.35 -0.92 -1.63
CA PHE A 76 12.82 -2.26 -1.28
C PHE A 76 11.74 -3.10 -0.61
N GLU A 77 11.66 -4.38 -0.97
CA GLU A 77 10.92 -5.37 -0.18
C GLU A 77 11.91 -6.19 0.65
N ARG A 78 11.59 -6.40 1.93
CA ARG A 78 12.39 -7.20 2.85
C ARG A 78 11.72 -8.54 3.04
N ILE A 79 12.29 -9.60 2.47
CA ILE A 79 11.71 -10.95 2.49
C ILE A 79 12.72 -11.98 2.98
N ARG A 80 12.21 -13.10 3.50
CA ARG A 80 13.05 -14.25 3.84
C ARG A 80 13.36 -15.04 2.56
N ASN A 81 14.63 -15.21 2.24
CA ASN A 81 15.07 -15.99 1.08
C ASN A 81 15.01 -17.50 1.36
N ARG A 82 15.37 -18.32 0.36
CA ARG A 82 15.38 -19.79 0.48
C ARG A 82 16.37 -20.33 1.51
N ASN A 83 17.40 -19.56 1.85
CA ASN A 83 18.40 -19.90 2.86
C ASN A 83 17.95 -19.47 4.27
N GLY A 84 16.76 -18.88 4.41
CA GLY A 84 16.26 -18.38 5.68
C GLY A 84 16.80 -17.00 6.06
N GLU A 85 17.53 -16.32 5.20
CA GLU A 85 18.10 -14.99 5.48
C GLU A 85 17.09 -13.90 5.14
N ILE A 86 17.12 -12.80 5.88
CA ILE A 86 16.34 -11.60 5.56
C ILE A 86 17.13 -10.78 4.53
N VAL A 87 16.57 -10.61 3.34
CA VAL A 87 17.21 -9.91 2.23
C VAL A 87 16.30 -8.80 1.72
N GLU A 88 16.92 -7.69 1.33
CA GLU A 88 16.24 -6.57 0.68
C GLU A 88 16.41 -6.65 -0.83
N TYR A 89 15.29 -6.73 -1.54
CA TYR A 89 15.26 -6.71 -3.00
C TYR A 89 14.67 -5.40 -3.50
N ALA A 90 15.22 -4.88 -4.59
CA ALA A 90 14.56 -3.80 -5.32
C ALA A 90 13.16 -4.25 -5.74
N GLN A 91 12.15 -3.43 -5.44
CA GLN A 91 10.76 -3.70 -5.74
C GLN A 91 10.10 -2.42 -6.25
N SER A 92 9.14 -2.58 -7.16
CA SER A 92 8.31 -1.48 -7.63
C SER A 92 6.86 -1.92 -7.72
N TRP A 93 5.93 -1.02 -7.40
CA TRP A 93 4.50 -1.25 -7.36
C TRP A 93 3.82 -0.29 -8.33
N LEU A 94 3.04 -0.81 -9.27
CA LEU A 94 2.10 -0.01 -10.05
C LEU A 94 0.80 0.14 -9.25
N CYS A 95 0.47 1.38 -8.94
CA CYS A 95 -0.72 1.78 -8.22
C CYS A 95 -1.67 2.52 -9.17
N GLU A 96 -2.96 2.37 -8.91
CA GLU A 96 -4.03 3.12 -9.56
C GLU A 96 -4.83 3.81 -8.46
N ILE A 97 -5.14 5.08 -8.67
CA ILE A 97 -5.94 5.88 -7.74
C ILE A 97 -7.40 5.49 -7.93
N ASP A 98 -8.08 5.20 -6.83
CA ASP A 98 -9.53 5.08 -6.81
C ASP A 98 -10.14 6.48 -6.73
N PHE A 99 -10.82 6.89 -7.80
CA PHE A 99 -11.55 8.16 -7.87
C PHE A 99 -13.04 8.00 -7.55
N SER A 100 -13.47 6.83 -7.08
CA SER A 100 -14.83 6.68 -6.57
C SER A 100 -15.08 7.61 -5.38
N PRO A 101 -16.29 8.17 -5.24
CA PRO A 101 -16.62 8.98 -4.08
C PRO A 101 -16.47 8.13 -2.82
N PRO A 102 -15.99 8.71 -1.70
CA PRO A 102 -15.96 7.98 -0.44
C PRO A 102 -17.36 7.46 -0.10
N PRO A 103 -17.47 6.27 0.49
CA PRO A 103 -18.78 5.74 0.89
C PRO A 103 -19.48 6.77 1.78
N GLU A 104 -20.78 6.96 1.57
CA GLU A 104 -21.57 7.86 2.42
C GLU A 104 -21.32 7.51 3.89
N PRO A 105 -21.06 8.49 4.77
CA PRO A 105 -20.97 8.22 6.20
C PRO A 105 -22.27 7.52 6.62
N PRO A 106 -22.22 6.57 7.57
CA PRO A 106 -23.42 5.93 8.08
C PRO A 106 -24.40 7.03 8.46
N ARG A 107 -25.64 6.97 7.95
CA ARG A 107 -26.68 7.91 8.37
C ARG A 107 -26.78 7.80 9.88
N ASP A 108 -26.43 8.87 10.56
CA ASP A 108 -26.36 8.91 12.01
C ASP A 108 -27.78 8.66 12.55
N THR A 109 -28.10 7.42 12.89
CA THR A 109 -29.38 7.05 13.52
C THR A 109 -29.37 7.38 15.01
N LEU A 110 -28.58 8.37 15.43
CA LEU A 110 -28.76 9.04 16.70
C LEU A 110 -30.05 9.85 16.63
N ARG A 111 -31.19 9.16 16.76
CA ARG A 111 -32.39 9.75 17.34
C ARG A 111 -31.95 10.37 18.65
N ALA A 112 -31.86 11.70 18.69
CA ALA A 112 -31.67 12.44 19.92
C ALA A 112 -32.69 11.91 20.93
N ALA A 113 -32.22 11.19 21.95
CA ALA A 113 -33.05 10.91 23.10
C ALA A 113 -33.34 12.28 23.74
N PRO A 114 -34.61 12.65 23.96
CA PRO A 114 -34.92 13.94 24.57
C PRO A 114 -34.24 14.01 25.94
N TYR A 115 -33.46 15.07 26.12
CA TYR A 115 -32.83 15.42 27.39
C TYR A 115 -33.92 15.46 28.47
N LYS A 116 -33.80 14.66 29.53
CA LYS A 116 -34.72 14.71 30.66
C LYS A 116 -34.26 15.83 31.60
N ASP A 117 -35.07 16.89 31.68
CA ASP A 117 -34.92 17.92 32.69
C ASP A 117 -35.03 17.30 34.09
N ARG A 118 -34.08 17.67 34.96
CA ARG A 118 -34.10 17.43 36.41
C ARG A 118 -34.14 18.78 37.11
#